data_AF-A0A3Q3IX91-F1
#
_entry.id   AF-A0A3Q3IX91-F1
#
_cell.length_a   1.000
_cell.length_b   1.000
_cell.length_c   1.000
_cell.angle_alpha   90.00
_cell.angle_beta   90.00
_cell.angle_gamma   90.00
#
_symmetry.space_group_name_H-M   'P 1'
#
loop_
_entity.id
_entity.type
_entity.pdbx_description
1 polymer ?
#
loop_
_entity_poly.entity_id
_entity_poly.type
_entity_poly.pdbx_seq_one_letter_code
_entity_poly.pdbx_strand_id
1 'polypeptide(L)'
;MYLIFCFFVFGSIIVAILPKASVNVLTSILHPVTFILYCALLCIFICYSQADLLHLLTFVFLVSELSSFSLQNWNRHMILASYQLHRRILSSFLPENLPTFYHNSTYCAHLGQKPSPEDELEERYLLDSITWPGPPAPSTPTVLRQTSDPVHSLFAILPSNEGREWHVGDQLEALVQMHDFQGRPKHYGGDFLVARLHSPELRAGVAGKVLDHKNGFYSALFPLLWVGSAWVEITLVHPSEAITVLRRLREERPDRVFFKSLFRLGFLSETTVCNMCLPPDQQPLCNYTDLYTGEPWYCYKPKMLSCDTRINHAKGGYLKHLITNKEALLFQSGVNIKIQIHASGPERINVLPQRKDKINEESSSIKPDPVSPSGYYYEDMWRPLNGFTMRQFSESSAIIQCLKNKVVNMYGDSTVRQWFEYFIGLVPELKKFNLHSPKNVGPFMAVDSTHNILLKYRCHGPPIRFSTVMSNELRYISNELDGLSGGPNTVVVLSIWAHFSTFPVEVYIRRLRHIRRALVRLLDRAPGTHVVIRSANLQALDQEVSLYNSDWYSLQLDEVLRAMFKGMNVLLVDAWQMSLAHHLPHALHPPPVIVKNMIDMLLSYVCPEKKKSQQT
;
A
#
# COMPACT_ATOMS: atom_id res chain seq x y z
N MET A 1 -42.29 58.49 -0.70
CA MET A 1 -43.40 59.25 -0.09
C MET A 1 -43.67 58.59 1.27
N TYR A 2 -43.29 59.28 2.37
CA TYR A 2 -43.19 58.88 3.80
C TYR A 2 -41.78 58.99 4.41
N LEU A 3 -41.05 60.06 4.06
CA LEU A 3 -39.85 60.51 4.77
C LEU A 3 -39.73 62.04 4.76
N ILE A 4 -40.86 62.72 4.54
CA ILE A 4 -41.06 64.16 4.63
C ILE A 4 -42.37 64.33 5.40
N PHE A 5 -42.36 64.03 6.71
CA PHE A 5 -43.45 64.44 7.62
C PHE A 5 -43.08 64.38 9.11
N CYS A 6 -41.93 63.82 9.51
CA CYS A 6 -41.48 63.84 10.92
C CYS A 6 -40.47 64.95 11.25
N PHE A 7 -40.26 65.91 10.35
CA PHE A 7 -39.39 67.08 10.59
C PHE A 7 -40.10 68.29 11.20
N PHE A 8 -41.39 68.18 11.49
CA PHE A 8 -42.16 69.20 12.21
C PHE A 8 -42.97 68.48 13.28
N VAL A 9 -42.59 68.61 14.55
CA VAL A 9 -43.47 68.66 15.75
C VAL A 9 -42.68 68.57 17.07
N PHE A 10 -41.41 68.18 17.12
CA PHE A 10 -40.64 68.19 18.39
C PHE A 10 -39.48 69.19 18.45
N GLY A 11 -39.70 70.35 17.84
CA GLY A 11 -38.96 71.57 18.13
C GLY A 11 -39.83 72.51 18.94
N SER A 12 -40.16 72.20 20.20
CA SER A 12 -40.79 73.15 21.16
C SER A 12 -40.83 72.61 22.61
N ILE A 13 -39.72 72.11 23.18
CA ILE A 13 -39.50 72.17 24.64
C ILE A 13 -38.02 72.47 24.88
N ILE A 14 -37.66 73.73 24.63
CA ILE A 14 -36.48 74.39 25.17
C ILE A 14 -36.83 74.75 26.63
N VAL A 15 -35.91 74.46 27.55
CA VAL A 15 -35.69 75.17 28.83
C VAL A 15 -36.74 74.96 29.94
N ALA A 16 -36.37 74.10 30.88
CA ALA A 16 -36.59 74.20 32.33
C ALA A 16 -36.05 72.88 32.91
N ILE A 17 -34.81 72.76 33.38
CA ILE A 17 -34.32 73.29 34.65
C ILE A 17 -32.79 73.08 34.61
N LEU A 18 -32.02 74.17 34.55
CA LEU A 18 -30.64 74.17 35.02
C LEU A 18 -30.64 74.72 36.45
N PRO A 19 -29.82 74.17 37.35
CA PRO A 19 -28.94 75.04 38.13
C PRO A 19 -27.46 74.69 37.94
N LYS A 20 -26.67 75.77 37.92
CA LYS A 20 -25.21 75.85 37.79
C LYS A 20 -24.48 75.26 39.01
N ALA A 21 -23.34 74.60 38.79
CA ALA A 21 -22.05 75.01 39.38
C ALA A 21 -20.84 74.20 38.83
N SER A 22 -19.90 74.93 38.22
CA SER A 22 -18.43 74.76 38.29
C SER A 22 -17.72 73.60 37.57
N VAL A 23 -17.32 73.86 36.32
CA VAL A 23 -15.92 73.94 35.85
C VAL A 23 -14.86 73.09 36.57
N ASN A 24 -14.32 72.04 35.93
CA ASN A 24 -12.92 71.95 35.48
C ASN A 24 -12.50 70.54 34.97
N VAL A 25 -11.81 70.56 33.81
CA VAL A 25 -10.59 69.80 33.46
C VAL A 25 -10.65 68.26 33.48
N LEU A 26 -10.68 67.64 32.30
CA LEU A 26 -9.54 66.93 31.65
C LEU A 26 -10.08 65.95 30.57
N THR A 27 -9.48 65.97 29.37
CA THR A 27 -9.42 64.87 28.35
C THR A 27 -10.73 64.37 27.71
N SER A 28 -10.81 63.87 26.48
CA SER A 28 -10.02 63.93 25.24
C SER A 28 -10.84 63.14 24.20
N ILE A 29 -10.81 63.56 22.93
CA ILE A 29 -10.95 62.73 21.72
C ILE A 29 -12.26 61.92 21.59
N LEU A 30 -13.14 62.27 20.65
CA LEU A 30 -13.58 61.37 19.56
C LEU A 30 -14.58 62.08 18.61
N HIS A 31 -14.43 61.74 17.33
CA HIS A 31 -15.15 62.24 16.15
C HIS A 31 -16.67 61.92 16.15
N PRO A 32 -17.53 62.62 15.37
CA PRO A 32 -19.01 62.54 15.47
C PRO A 32 -19.68 61.23 15.01
N VAL A 33 -18.93 60.17 14.68
CA VAL A 33 -19.47 58.92 14.11
C VAL A 33 -19.74 57.85 15.18
N THR A 34 -19.06 57.94 16.33
CA THR A 34 -19.18 56.95 17.42
C THR A 34 -20.45 57.10 18.26
N PHE A 35 -21.05 58.29 18.32
CA PHE A 35 -22.27 58.54 19.10
C PHE A 35 -23.52 57.93 18.45
N ILE A 36 -23.57 57.95 17.11
CA ILE A 36 -24.69 57.39 16.33
C ILE A 36 -24.69 55.85 16.39
N LEU A 37 -23.52 55.22 16.39
CA LEU A 37 -23.39 53.77 16.51
C LEU A 37 -23.76 53.27 17.91
N TYR A 38 -23.46 54.05 18.95
CA TYR A 38 -23.74 53.70 20.35
C TYR A 38 -25.24 53.73 20.67
N CYS A 39 -25.96 54.74 20.14
CA CYS A 39 -27.42 54.81 20.27
C CYS A 39 -28.15 53.68 19.50
N ALA A 40 -27.63 53.26 18.34
CA ALA A 40 -28.18 52.12 17.59
C ALA A 40 -27.96 50.78 18.32
N LEU A 41 -26.77 50.59 18.93
CA LEU A 41 -26.44 49.40 19.71
C LEU A 41 -27.22 49.30 21.02
N LEU A 42 -27.50 50.42 21.70
CA LEU A 42 -28.34 50.43 22.91
C LEU A 42 -29.81 50.09 22.61
N CYS A 43 -30.35 50.56 21.47
CA CYS A 43 -31.71 50.19 21.05
C CYS A 43 -31.84 48.71 20.66
N ILE A 44 -30.78 48.10 20.12
CA ILE A 44 -30.75 46.65 19.83
C ILE A 44 -30.62 45.84 21.13
N PHE A 45 -29.85 46.32 22.10
CA PHE A 45 -29.66 45.65 23.41
C PHE A 45 -30.89 45.70 24.32
N ILE A 46 -31.71 46.75 24.23
CA ILE A 46 -32.91 46.90 25.09
C ILE A 46 -34.12 46.12 24.53
N CYS A 47 -34.11 45.76 23.24
CA CYS A 47 -35.19 44.99 22.62
C CYS A 47 -35.00 43.46 22.59
N TYR A 48 -33.83 42.93 22.97
CA TYR A 48 -33.58 41.48 23.01
C TYR A 48 -33.06 41.04 24.38
N SER A 49 -34.00 40.82 25.31
CA SER A 49 -33.74 40.24 26.63
C SER A 49 -34.86 39.25 26.95
N GLN A 50 -34.73 38.02 26.44
CA GLN A 50 -35.17 36.72 27.02
C GLN A 50 -35.29 35.64 25.94
N ALA A 51 -34.17 35.26 25.36
CA ALA A 51 -33.83 33.96 24.79
C ALA A 51 -32.29 33.98 24.64
N ASP A 52 -31.63 32.88 24.25
CA ASP A 52 -30.24 32.90 23.75
C ASP A 52 -29.11 32.43 24.69
N LEU A 53 -29.29 31.26 25.29
CA LEU A 53 -28.15 30.33 25.45
C LEU A 53 -28.09 29.30 24.30
N LEU A 54 -29.25 28.90 23.78
CA LEU A 54 -29.37 27.94 22.69
C LEU A 54 -28.92 28.52 21.33
N HIS A 55 -29.25 29.79 21.07
CA HIS A 55 -28.85 30.45 19.82
C HIS A 55 -27.36 30.76 19.74
N LEU A 56 -26.72 31.10 20.87
CA LEU A 56 -25.27 31.29 20.96
C LEU A 56 -24.52 29.96 20.76
N LEU A 57 -25.01 28.86 21.34
CA LEU A 57 -24.46 27.52 21.11
C LEU A 57 -24.63 27.06 19.66
N THR A 58 -25.78 27.32 19.03
CA THR A 58 -25.98 27.00 17.61
C THR A 58 -25.11 27.87 16.71
N PHE A 59 -24.88 29.14 17.04
CA PHE A 59 -24.01 30.02 16.26
C PHE A 59 -22.54 29.62 16.38
N VAL A 60 -22.07 29.28 17.59
CA VAL A 60 -20.72 28.74 17.80
C VAL A 60 -20.55 27.40 17.09
N PHE A 61 -21.56 26.52 17.11
CA PHE A 61 -21.55 25.28 16.32
C PHE A 61 -21.48 25.55 14.82
N LEU A 62 -22.30 26.47 14.30
CA LEU A 62 -22.31 26.82 12.87
C LEU A 62 -20.98 27.44 12.43
N VAL A 63 -20.38 28.30 13.25
CA VAL A 63 -19.07 28.91 12.97
C VAL A 63 -17.95 27.87 13.10
N SER A 64 -18.06 26.90 14.00
CA SER A 64 -17.12 25.76 14.10
C SER A 64 -17.24 24.78 12.92
N GLU A 65 -18.46 24.54 12.42
CA GLU A 65 -18.70 23.73 11.23
C GLU A 65 -18.25 24.46 9.96
N LEU A 66 -18.55 25.76 9.82
CA LEU A 66 -18.11 26.56 8.67
C LEU A 66 -16.59 26.75 8.66
N SER A 67 -15.96 26.93 9.84
CA SER A 67 -14.50 27.02 9.94
C SER A 67 -13.84 25.67 9.67
N SER A 68 -14.37 24.55 10.16
CA SER A 68 -13.86 23.19 9.85
C SER A 68 -14.10 22.76 8.40
N PHE A 69 -15.23 23.16 7.80
CA PHE A 69 -15.53 22.97 6.38
C PHE A 69 -14.60 23.84 5.50
N SER A 70 -14.33 25.08 5.92
CA SER A 70 -13.34 25.93 5.24
C SER A 70 -11.92 25.37 5.40
N LEU A 71 -11.53 24.90 6.58
CA LEU A 71 -10.19 24.34 6.82
C LEU A 71 -9.99 23.03 6.03
N GLN A 72 -11.02 22.19 5.93
CA GLN A 72 -11.01 21.00 5.07
C GLN A 72 -10.96 21.35 3.58
N ASN A 73 -11.69 22.37 3.12
CA ASN A 73 -11.63 22.83 1.73
C ASN A 73 -10.29 23.51 1.39
N TRP A 74 -9.71 24.26 2.32
CA TRP A 74 -8.37 24.84 2.17
C TRP A 74 -7.31 23.75 2.16
N ASN A 75 -7.40 22.73 3.04
CA ASN A 75 -6.49 21.59 3.02
C ASN A 75 -6.66 20.76 1.73
N ARG A 76 -7.90 20.60 1.24
CA ARG A 76 -8.23 19.94 -0.04
C ARG A 76 -7.69 20.72 -1.25
N HIS A 77 -7.83 22.05 -1.27
CA HIS A 77 -7.24 22.90 -2.31
C HIS A 77 -5.72 22.95 -2.23
N MET A 78 -5.12 22.91 -1.05
CA MET A 78 -3.67 22.83 -0.88
C MET A 78 -3.12 21.46 -1.32
N ILE A 79 -3.86 20.37 -1.10
CA ILE A 79 -3.50 19.02 -1.60
C ILE A 79 -3.65 18.95 -3.12
N LEU A 80 -4.75 19.48 -3.68
CA LEU A 80 -4.95 19.58 -5.13
C LEU A 80 -3.92 20.51 -5.81
N ALA A 81 -3.58 21.63 -5.17
CA ALA A 81 -2.56 22.56 -5.65
C ALA A 81 -1.15 21.97 -5.51
N SER A 82 -0.85 21.25 -4.42
CA SER A 82 0.40 20.49 -4.25
C SER A 82 0.51 19.37 -5.28
N TYR A 83 -0.59 18.67 -5.57
CA TYR A 83 -0.66 17.67 -6.64
C TYR A 83 -0.46 18.31 -8.02
N GLN A 84 -1.12 19.43 -8.33
CA GLN A 84 -0.92 20.15 -9.59
C GLN A 84 0.48 20.77 -9.72
N LEU A 85 1.07 21.22 -8.62
CA LEU A 85 2.43 21.75 -8.57
C LEU A 85 3.46 20.64 -8.76
N HIS A 86 3.29 19.49 -8.12
CA HIS A 86 4.08 18.28 -8.35
C HIS A 86 3.96 17.81 -9.82
N ARG A 87 2.74 17.90 -10.38
CA ARG A 87 2.44 17.59 -11.79
C ARG A 87 3.16 18.54 -12.78
N ARG A 88 3.26 19.83 -12.45
CA ARG A 88 3.99 20.83 -13.25
C ARG A 88 5.51 20.69 -13.13
N ILE A 89 6.01 20.43 -11.93
CA ILE A 89 7.44 20.22 -11.67
C ILE A 89 7.95 18.96 -12.40
N LEU A 90 7.18 17.86 -12.41
CA LEU A 90 7.55 16.66 -13.18
C LEU A 90 7.61 16.92 -14.69
N SER A 91 6.73 17.78 -15.23
CA SER A 91 6.70 18.10 -16.66
C SER A 91 7.87 19.00 -17.12
N SER A 92 8.49 19.76 -16.21
CA SER A 92 9.56 20.71 -16.55
C SER A 92 10.98 20.10 -16.52
N PHE A 93 11.14 18.84 -16.11
CA PHE A 93 12.46 18.22 -15.88
C PHE A 93 12.87 17.13 -16.88
N LEU A 94 12.16 16.92 -18.00
CA LEU A 94 12.51 15.89 -18.97
C LEU A 94 12.89 16.49 -20.34
N PRO A 95 14.10 16.22 -20.87
CA PRO A 95 14.49 16.63 -22.22
C PRO A 95 13.63 15.93 -23.28
N GLU A 96 13.27 16.68 -24.32
CA GLU A 96 12.26 16.35 -25.34
C GLU A 96 12.67 15.27 -26.36
N ASN A 97 13.79 14.55 -26.19
CA ASN A 97 14.21 13.51 -27.14
C ASN A 97 15.06 12.43 -26.47
N LEU A 98 14.44 11.33 -26.05
CA LEU A 98 15.13 10.09 -25.65
C LEU A 98 14.33 8.87 -26.17
N PRO A 99 15.03 7.78 -26.56
CA PRO A 99 14.52 6.78 -27.50
C PRO A 99 13.38 5.94 -26.95
N THR A 100 12.40 5.65 -27.81
CA THR A 100 11.27 4.76 -27.59
C THR A 100 11.74 3.34 -27.24
N PHE A 101 11.64 2.94 -25.97
CA PHE A 101 11.86 1.56 -25.55
C PHE A 101 10.69 0.66 -25.99
N TYR A 102 11.05 -0.49 -26.56
CA TYR A 102 10.28 -1.63 -27.08
C TYR A 102 8.76 -1.69 -26.81
N HIS A 103 7.96 -1.23 -27.80
CA HIS A 103 6.50 -1.43 -27.80
C HIS A 103 5.98 -2.60 -28.68
N ASN A 104 6.84 -3.35 -29.37
CA ASN A 104 6.37 -4.21 -30.49
C ASN A 104 6.37 -5.73 -30.26
N SER A 105 6.67 -6.24 -29.07
CA SER A 105 6.85 -7.70 -28.90
C SER A 105 6.37 -8.25 -27.55
N THR A 106 5.28 -7.72 -27.00
CA THR A 106 4.58 -8.41 -25.90
C THR A 106 3.46 -9.26 -26.45
N TYR A 107 3.23 -10.45 -25.88
CA TYR A 107 2.12 -11.37 -26.23
C TYR A 107 0.73 -10.70 -26.21
N CYS A 108 0.64 -9.51 -25.63
CA CYS A 108 -0.56 -8.78 -25.30
C CYS A 108 -0.49 -7.29 -25.74
N ALA A 109 0.11 -6.99 -26.90
CA ALA A 109 0.45 -5.63 -27.34
C ALA A 109 -0.73 -4.62 -27.44
N HIS A 110 -1.99 -5.08 -27.36
CA HIS A 110 -3.19 -4.23 -27.41
C HIS A 110 -4.19 -4.56 -26.29
N LEU A 111 -3.72 -4.56 -25.05
CA LEU A 111 -4.52 -4.93 -23.89
C LEU A 111 -5.44 -3.82 -23.37
N GLY A 112 -6.74 -4.01 -23.54
CA GLY A 112 -7.77 -3.14 -22.96
C GLY A 112 -7.83 -1.76 -23.63
N GLN A 113 -8.42 -0.79 -22.93
CA GLN A 113 -8.55 0.57 -23.44
C GLN A 113 -7.19 1.28 -23.46
N LYS A 114 -6.96 2.08 -24.50
CA LYS A 114 -5.76 2.92 -24.58
C LYS A 114 -5.76 3.90 -23.39
N PRO A 115 -4.69 3.96 -22.58
CA PRO A 115 -4.58 4.93 -21.50
C PRO A 115 -4.66 6.38 -22.00
N SER A 116 -5.10 7.30 -21.13
CA SER A 116 -4.99 8.73 -21.42
C SER A 116 -3.50 9.15 -21.43
N PRO A 117 -3.13 10.29 -22.03
CA PRO A 117 -1.74 10.76 -22.03
C PRO A 117 -1.12 10.84 -20.62
N GLU A 118 -1.92 11.16 -19.60
CA GLU A 118 -1.43 11.24 -18.23
C GLU A 118 -1.31 9.87 -17.56
N ASP A 119 -2.19 8.94 -17.91
CA ASP A 119 -2.07 7.55 -17.49
C ASP A 119 -0.86 6.88 -18.14
N GLU A 120 -0.54 7.19 -19.41
CA GLU A 120 0.69 6.76 -20.10
C GLU A 120 1.94 7.29 -19.40
N LEU A 121 1.94 8.56 -18.99
CA LEU A 121 3.06 9.16 -18.27
C LEU A 121 3.26 8.53 -16.89
N GLU A 122 2.18 8.32 -16.14
CA GLU A 122 2.23 7.63 -14.84
C GLU A 122 2.71 6.18 -15.00
N GLU A 123 2.22 5.47 -16.01
CA GLU A 123 2.65 4.11 -16.33
C GLU A 123 4.15 4.05 -16.62
N ARG A 124 4.66 4.94 -17.48
CA ARG A 124 6.09 5.03 -17.78
C ARG A 124 6.92 5.31 -16.53
N TYR A 125 6.51 6.28 -15.72
CA TYR A 125 7.18 6.58 -14.45
C TYR A 125 7.24 5.36 -13.51
N LEU A 126 6.13 4.61 -13.40
CA LEU A 126 6.06 3.41 -12.56
C LEU A 126 6.93 2.28 -13.10
N LEU A 127 6.93 2.04 -14.42
CA LEU A 127 7.80 1.06 -15.06
C LEU A 127 9.29 1.42 -14.91
N ASP A 128 9.63 2.69 -15.11
CA ASP A 128 11.00 3.20 -14.94
C ASP A 128 11.48 2.97 -13.49
N SER A 129 10.58 3.16 -12.50
CA SER A 129 10.90 2.99 -11.07
C SER A 129 11.26 1.56 -10.67
N ILE A 130 10.87 0.56 -11.46
CA ILE A 130 11.15 -0.86 -11.22
C ILE A 130 12.17 -1.45 -12.23
N THR A 131 12.87 -0.58 -12.95
CA THR A 131 13.89 -0.99 -13.92
C THR A 131 14.99 -1.79 -13.23
N TRP A 132 15.27 -2.99 -13.75
CA TRP A 132 16.24 -3.90 -13.16
C TRP A 132 17.47 -4.07 -14.06
N PRO A 133 18.69 -3.88 -13.54
CA PRO A 133 19.91 -4.09 -14.31
C PRO A 133 19.99 -5.54 -14.79
N GLY A 134 20.52 -5.73 -15.99
CA GLY A 134 20.73 -7.05 -16.58
C GLY A 134 22.21 -7.34 -16.74
N PRO A 135 22.60 -8.62 -16.88
CA PRO A 135 23.91 -8.95 -17.39
C PRO A 135 24.12 -8.28 -18.76
N PRO A 136 25.37 -7.97 -19.15
CA PRO A 136 25.68 -7.50 -20.50
C PRO A 136 25.06 -8.42 -21.54
N ALA A 137 24.55 -7.85 -22.65
CA ALA A 137 23.95 -8.64 -23.72
C ALA A 137 24.90 -9.77 -24.13
N PRO A 138 24.50 -11.05 -24.03
CA PRO A 138 25.45 -12.13 -24.24
C PRO A 138 25.87 -12.17 -25.70
N SER A 139 27.18 -12.12 -25.99
CA SER A 139 27.72 -12.51 -27.29
C SER A 139 27.63 -14.03 -27.53
N THR A 140 27.42 -14.81 -26.45
CA THR A 140 27.34 -16.27 -26.44
C THR A 140 26.35 -16.75 -25.35
N PRO A 141 25.77 -17.96 -25.46
CA PRO A 141 24.88 -18.50 -24.44
C PRO A 141 25.57 -18.56 -23.07
N THR A 142 24.94 -18.01 -22.04
CA THR A 142 25.45 -18.01 -20.67
C THR A 142 25.77 -19.44 -20.23
N VAL A 143 27.04 -19.71 -19.95
CA VAL A 143 27.49 -20.97 -19.35
C VAL A 143 27.23 -20.89 -17.85
N LEU A 144 26.56 -21.88 -17.25
CA LEU A 144 26.24 -21.91 -15.81
C LEU A 144 27.46 -21.56 -14.94
N ARG A 145 28.65 -22.03 -15.32
CA ARG A 145 29.90 -21.76 -14.61
C ARG A 145 30.26 -20.27 -14.47
N GLN A 146 29.67 -19.40 -15.29
CA GLN A 146 29.92 -17.95 -15.31
C GLN A 146 28.80 -17.16 -14.62
N THR A 147 27.82 -17.86 -14.02
CA THR A 147 26.69 -17.24 -13.33
C THR A 147 26.95 -17.10 -11.84
N SER A 148 26.21 -16.23 -11.17
CA SER A 148 26.42 -15.93 -9.75
C SER A 148 26.30 -17.18 -8.89
N ASP A 149 27.30 -17.37 -8.04
CA ASP A 149 27.36 -18.47 -7.10
C ASP A 149 27.41 -17.93 -5.67
N PRO A 150 26.38 -18.19 -4.84
CA PRO A 150 26.36 -17.74 -3.46
C PRO A 150 27.46 -18.40 -2.61
N VAL A 151 27.98 -19.58 -2.98
CA VAL A 151 29.03 -20.29 -2.22
C VAL A 151 30.39 -19.59 -2.32
N HIS A 152 30.74 -19.09 -3.51
CA HIS A 152 31.98 -18.33 -3.71
C HIS A 152 31.82 -16.84 -3.42
N SER A 153 30.59 -16.34 -3.37
CA SER A 153 30.31 -14.95 -3.01
C SER A 153 30.48 -14.74 -1.51
N LEU A 154 30.87 -13.53 -1.12
CA LEU A 154 31.17 -13.21 0.28
C LEU A 154 30.65 -11.83 0.64
N PHE A 155 30.39 -11.58 1.92
CA PHE A 155 30.17 -10.23 2.45
C PHE A 155 31.09 -9.90 3.62
N ALA A 156 31.38 -8.61 3.79
CA ALA A 156 32.16 -8.08 4.91
C ALA A 156 31.44 -6.89 5.56
N ILE A 157 31.42 -6.86 6.89
CA ILE A 157 30.90 -5.71 7.65
C ILE A 157 31.91 -4.56 7.58
N LEU A 158 31.43 -3.35 7.25
CA LEU A 158 32.23 -2.14 7.14
C LEU A 158 32.00 -1.20 8.33
N PRO A 159 33.04 -0.50 8.81
CA PRO A 159 34.45 -0.67 8.49
C PRO A 159 35.02 -1.94 9.15
N SER A 160 35.99 -2.56 8.50
CA SER A 160 36.68 -3.77 8.97
C SER A 160 37.64 -3.52 10.15
N ASN A 161 37.73 -2.28 10.65
CA ASN A 161 38.71 -1.90 11.67
C ASN A 161 38.28 -2.47 13.03
N GLU A 162 39.13 -3.29 13.63
CA GLU A 162 38.96 -3.75 15.01
C GLU A 162 38.92 -2.55 15.96
N GLY A 163 37.82 -2.40 16.71
CA GLY A 163 37.64 -1.34 17.70
C GLY A 163 36.51 -0.34 17.43
N ARG A 164 35.76 -0.46 16.31
CA ARG A 164 34.53 0.34 16.15
C ARG A 164 33.44 -0.16 17.10
N GLU A 165 33.00 0.73 17.97
CA GLU A 165 31.77 0.54 18.76
C GLU A 165 30.54 0.85 17.92
N TRP A 166 29.56 -0.03 17.98
CA TRP A 166 28.27 0.12 17.33
C TRP A 166 27.23 0.54 18.37
N HIS A 167 26.51 1.63 18.14
CA HIS A 167 25.46 2.09 19.04
C HIS A 167 24.09 2.07 18.37
N VAL A 168 23.04 1.98 19.18
CA VAL A 168 21.67 2.25 18.70
C VAL A 168 21.61 3.65 18.07
N GLY A 169 21.00 3.73 16.89
CA GLY A 169 20.95 4.93 16.05
C GLY A 169 22.06 5.02 14.99
N ASP A 170 23.07 4.16 15.04
CA ASP A 170 24.04 4.05 13.96
C ASP A 170 23.47 3.29 12.75
N GLN A 171 24.13 3.43 11.60
CA GLN A 171 23.88 2.63 10.40
C GLN A 171 25.07 1.70 10.14
N LEU A 172 24.77 0.41 10.02
CA LEU A 172 25.71 -0.64 9.63
C LEU A 172 25.66 -0.83 8.11
N GLU A 173 26.83 -0.99 7.49
CA GLU A 173 26.96 -1.39 6.10
C GLU A 173 27.67 -2.73 6.02
N ALA A 174 27.13 -3.65 5.21
CA ALA A 174 27.80 -4.86 4.79
C ALA A 174 28.02 -4.82 3.27
N LEU A 175 29.28 -4.88 2.85
CA LEU A 175 29.66 -4.92 1.45
C LEU A 175 29.70 -6.36 0.96
N VAL A 176 28.93 -6.67 -0.07
CA VAL A 176 28.86 -7.97 -0.71
C VAL A 176 29.68 -7.92 -2.00
N GLN A 177 30.49 -8.95 -2.24
CA GLN A 177 31.18 -9.17 -3.50
C GLN A 177 30.69 -10.47 -4.12
N MET A 178 30.00 -10.36 -5.26
CA MET A 178 29.49 -11.50 -5.98
C MET A 178 30.57 -12.16 -6.83
N HIS A 179 30.58 -13.48 -6.84
CA HIS A 179 31.48 -14.32 -7.64
C HIS A 179 30.68 -15.30 -8.49
N ASP A 180 31.30 -15.79 -9.56
CA ASP A 180 30.76 -16.89 -10.36
C ASP A 180 31.14 -18.27 -9.77
N PHE A 181 30.59 -19.35 -10.35
CA PHE A 181 30.91 -20.73 -9.98
C PHE A 181 32.37 -21.14 -10.22
N GLN A 182 33.19 -20.30 -10.87
CA GLN A 182 34.64 -20.49 -11.00
C GLN A 182 35.42 -19.70 -9.93
N GLY A 183 34.73 -19.03 -9.00
CA GLY A 183 35.34 -18.18 -7.99
C GLY A 183 35.88 -16.87 -8.55
N ARG A 184 35.46 -16.45 -9.75
CA ARG A 184 35.90 -15.17 -10.34
C ARG A 184 34.95 -14.05 -9.95
N PRO A 185 35.45 -12.86 -9.58
CA PRO A 185 34.60 -11.73 -9.27
C PRO A 185 33.67 -11.36 -10.43
N LYS A 186 32.42 -11.05 -10.13
CA LYS A 186 31.51 -10.46 -11.11
C LYS A 186 31.89 -9.00 -11.39
N HIS A 187 31.54 -8.55 -12.59
CA HIS A 187 31.77 -7.16 -13.05
C HIS A 187 30.47 -6.45 -13.44
N TYR A 188 29.32 -7.02 -13.08
CA TYR A 188 27.99 -6.49 -13.36
C TYR A 188 27.02 -6.86 -12.24
N GLY A 189 25.97 -6.06 -12.10
CA GLY A 189 24.92 -6.24 -11.09
C GLY A 189 23.72 -7.08 -11.56
N GLY A 190 22.56 -6.83 -10.95
CA GLY A 190 21.28 -7.46 -11.31
C GLY A 190 20.93 -8.72 -10.53
N ASP A 191 21.77 -9.15 -9.60
CA ASP A 191 21.43 -10.23 -8.67
C ASP A 191 20.37 -9.73 -7.69
N PHE A 192 19.34 -10.55 -7.47
CA PHE A 192 18.31 -10.21 -6.50
C PHE A 192 18.72 -10.72 -5.12
N LEU A 193 19.26 -9.82 -4.31
CA LEU A 193 19.60 -10.07 -2.92
C LEU A 193 18.54 -9.49 -1.98
N VAL A 194 18.31 -10.18 -0.87
CA VAL A 194 17.61 -9.62 0.29
C VAL A 194 18.52 -9.71 1.51
N ALA A 195 18.38 -8.78 2.42
CA ALA A 195 19.22 -8.71 3.61
C ALA A 195 18.37 -8.47 4.86
N ARG A 196 18.79 -9.03 5.99
CA ARG A 196 18.22 -8.73 7.30
C ARG A 196 19.31 -8.70 8.36
N LEU A 197 19.09 -7.86 9.36
CA LEU A 197 19.85 -7.89 10.61
C LEU A 197 18.94 -8.52 11.66
N HIS A 198 19.41 -9.50 12.42
CA HIS A 198 18.55 -10.21 13.38
C HIS A 198 19.27 -10.60 14.68
N SER A 199 18.49 -10.83 15.73
CA SER A 199 18.96 -11.32 17.03
C SER A 199 18.03 -12.45 17.47
N PRO A 200 18.45 -13.73 17.34
CA PRO A 200 17.59 -14.87 17.70
C PRO A 200 17.15 -14.85 19.15
N GLU A 201 18.05 -14.49 20.08
CA GLU A 201 17.78 -14.47 21.51
C GLU A 201 16.76 -13.39 21.89
N LEU A 202 16.83 -12.22 21.25
CA LEU A 202 15.89 -11.11 21.46
C LEU A 202 14.64 -11.23 20.59
N ARG A 203 14.58 -12.23 19.70
CA ARG A 203 13.59 -12.33 18.62
C ARG A 203 13.40 -11.00 17.89
N ALA A 204 14.52 -10.32 17.65
CA ALA A 204 14.56 -9.03 17.01
C ALA A 204 15.02 -9.17 15.55
N GLY A 205 14.56 -8.28 14.69
CA GLY A 205 14.97 -8.29 13.30
C GLY A 205 14.52 -7.08 12.52
N VAL A 206 15.32 -6.65 11.55
CA VAL A 206 15.01 -5.55 10.64
C VAL A 206 15.43 -5.93 9.22
N ALA A 207 14.60 -5.55 8.24
CA ALA A 207 14.94 -5.68 6.83
C ALA A 207 16.05 -4.68 6.46
N GLY A 208 17.11 -5.18 5.84
CA GLY A 208 18.18 -4.35 5.29
C GLY A 208 17.83 -3.85 3.89
N LYS A 209 18.34 -2.67 3.55
CA LYS A 209 18.26 -2.15 2.17
C LYS A 209 19.48 -2.61 1.39
N VAL A 210 19.25 -3.25 0.24
CA VAL A 210 20.32 -3.62 -0.69
C VAL A 210 20.46 -2.57 -1.78
N LEU A 211 21.68 -2.10 -2.02
CA LEU A 211 22.06 -1.23 -3.13
C LEU A 211 23.00 -1.98 -4.07
N ASP A 212 22.61 -2.12 -5.33
CA ASP A 212 23.44 -2.69 -6.39
C ASP A 212 24.35 -1.61 -7.01
N HIS A 213 25.67 -1.80 -6.90
CA HIS A 213 26.68 -0.89 -7.46
C HIS A 213 26.95 -1.13 -8.95
N LYS A 214 26.25 -2.10 -9.57
CA LYS A 214 26.27 -2.45 -10.99
C LYS A 214 27.63 -2.96 -11.49
N ASN A 215 28.51 -3.35 -10.59
CA ASN A 215 29.88 -3.77 -10.89
C ASN A 215 30.26 -5.10 -10.19
N GLY A 216 29.26 -5.84 -9.70
CA GLY A 216 29.46 -7.08 -8.92
C GLY A 216 29.51 -6.86 -7.40
N PHE A 217 29.53 -5.61 -6.94
CA PHE A 217 29.42 -5.26 -5.52
C PHE A 217 28.01 -4.80 -5.16
N TYR A 218 27.60 -5.07 -3.93
CA TYR A 218 26.34 -4.60 -3.35
C TYR A 218 26.59 -4.09 -1.93
N SER A 219 25.88 -3.05 -1.49
CA SER A 219 25.86 -2.63 -0.08
C SER A 219 24.53 -3.02 0.54
N ALA A 220 24.57 -3.76 1.65
CA ALA A 220 23.43 -3.99 2.52
C ALA A 220 23.49 -3.04 3.72
N LEU A 221 22.50 -2.16 3.85
CA LEU A 221 22.44 -1.10 4.85
C LEU A 221 21.40 -1.45 5.92
N PHE A 222 21.77 -1.35 7.19
CA PHE A 222 20.91 -1.66 8.33
C PHE A 222 20.95 -0.54 9.38
N PRO A 223 19.80 0.00 9.81
CA PRO A 223 19.76 0.79 11.03
C PRO A 223 19.90 -0.09 12.27
N LEU A 224 20.66 0.35 13.26
CA LEU A 224 20.81 -0.34 14.54
C LEU A 224 19.74 0.13 15.53
N LEU A 225 18.80 -0.76 15.86
CA LEU A 225 17.53 -0.42 16.52
C LEU A 225 17.33 -1.06 17.91
N TRP A 226 18.27 -1.89 18.36
CA TRP A 226 18.25 -2.54 19.67
C TRP A 226 19.65 -2.75 20.22
N VAL A 227 19.75 -2.89 21.55
CA VAL A 227 20.99 -3.21 22.26
C VAL A 227 21.19 -4.74 22.26
N GLY A 228 22.43 -5.18 22.13
CA GLY A 228 22.83 -6.58 22.19
C GLY A 228 23.37 -7.13 20.87
N SER A 229 23.54 -8.46 20.83
CA SER A 229 24.06 -9.15 19.65
C SER A 229 23.12 -9.03 18.45
N ALA A 230 23.69 -8.74 17.29
CA ALA A 230 22.98 -8.70 16.01
C ALA A 230 23.81 -9.38 14.91
N TRP A 231 23.14 -10.22 14.12
CA TRP A 231 23.70 -11.02 13.04
C TRP A 231 23.26 -10.47 11.70
N VAL A 232 24.21 -10.31 10.79
CA VAL A 232 23.94 -9.93 9.39
C VAL A 232 23.65 -11.19 8.59
N GLU A 233 22.51 -11.21 7.91
CA GLU A 233 22.16 -12.27 6.98
C GLU A 233 21.85 -11.67 5.60
N ILE A 234 22.53 -12.17 4.57
CA ILE A 234 22.35 -11.76 3.18
C ILE A 234 22.03 -13.02 2.37
N THR A 235 20.94 -12.98 1.62
CA THR A 235 20.43 -14.11 0.84
C THR A 235 20.36 -13.74 -0.63
N LEU A 236 21.03 -14.52 -1.49
CA LEU A 236 20.79 -14.54 -2.92
C LEU A 236 19.43 -15.21 -3.18
N VAL A 237 18.45 -14.44 -3.61
CA VAL A 237 17.13 -14.95 -4.01
C VAL A 237 17.21 -15.53 -5.41
N HIS A 238 17.75 -14.74 -6.36
CA HIS A 238 17.97 -15.17 -7.74
C HIS A 238 19.24 -14.52 -8.32
N PRO A 239 20.04 -15.28 -9.09
CA PRO A 239 21.13 -14.71 -9.86
C PRO A 239 20.60 -13.82 -11.00
N SER A 240 21.37 -12.83 -11.42
CA SER A 240 21.01 -11.87 -12.49
C SER A 240 20.59 -12.53 -13.82
N GLU A 241 21.12 -13.71 -14.09
CA GLU A 241 20.87 -14.52 -15.27
C GLU A 241 19.52 -15.23 -15.16
N ALA A 242 19.13 -15.68 -13.96
CA ALA A 242 17.78 -16.17 -13.69
C ALA A 242 16.76 -15.03 -13.87
N ILE A 243 17.08 -13.83 -13.39
CA ILE A 243 16.23 -12.64 -13.57
C ILE A 243 16.00 -12.33 -15.05
N THR A 244 17.01 -12.53 -15.90
CA THR A 244 16.88 -12.37 -17.35
C THR A 244 15.85 -13.35 -17.94
N VAL A 245 15.88 -14.61 -17.50
CA VAL A 245 14.87 -15.62 -17.89
C VAL A 245 13.48 -15.25 -17.37
N LEU A 246 13.36 -14.82 -16.10
CA LEU A 246 12.08 -14.41 -15.52
C LEU A 246 11.47 -13.22 -16.30
N ARG A 247 12.29 -12.21 -16.62
CA ARG A 247 11.88 -11.04 -17.41
C ARG A 247 11.33 -11.47 -18.78
N ARG A 248 12.09 -12.27 -19.52
CA ARG A 248 11.67 -12.84 -20.82
C ARG A 248 10.34 -13.58 -20.69
N LEU A 249 10.21 -14.46 -19.69
CA LEU A 249 8.98 -15.22 -19.49
C LEU A 249 7.77 -14.32 -19.25
N ARG A 250 7.89 -13.26 -18.44
CA ARG A 250 6.78 -12.32 -18.19
C ARG A 250 6.35 -11.57 -19.46
N GLU A 251 7.28 -11.24 -20.34
CA GLU A 251 7.01 -10.51 -21.59
C GLU A 251 6.46 -11.43 -22.70
N GLU A 252 7.07 -12.59 -22.89
CA GLU A 252 6.79 -13.49 -24.01
C GLU A 252 5.76 -14.59 -23.69
N ARG A 253 5.66 -14.99 -22.42
CA ARG A 253 4.82 -16.12 -21.97
C ARG A 253 3.92 -15.76 -20.78
N PRO A 254 3.11 -14.67 -20.84
CA PRO A 254 2.17 -14.36 -19.77
C PRO A 254 0.99 -15.35 -19.69
N ASP A 255 0.71 -16.06 -20.78
CA ASP A 255 -0.26 -17.16 -20.90
C ASP A 255 0.18 -18.45 -20.19
N ARG A 256 1.40 -18.49 -19.61
CA ARG A 256 1.90 -19.64 -18.85
C ARG A 256 1.00 -20.05 -17.68
N VAL A 257 0.15 -19.13 -17.23
CA VAL A 257 -1.04 -19.46 -16.45
C VAL A 257 -2.25 -19.23 -17.35
N PHE A 258 -3.00 -20.29 -17.62
CA PHE A 258 -4.22 -20.19 -18.42
C PHE A 258 -5.45 -20.45 -17.54
N PHE A 259 -6.58 -19.89 -17.95
CA PHE A 259 -7.84 -19.98 -17.24
C PHE A 259 -8.89 -20.67 -18.10
N LYS A 260 -9.96 -21.13 -17.48
CA LYS A 260 -11.07 -21.80 -18.15
C LYS A 260 -12.39 -21.34 -17.55
N SER A 261 -13.46 -21.43 -18.34
CA SER A 261 -14.83 -21.27 -17.86
C SER A 261 -15.67 -22.44 -18.33
N LEU A 262 -16.55 -22.93 -17.45
CA LEU A 262 -17.62 -23.85 -17.79
C LEU A 262 -18.81 -23.07 -18.33
N PHE A 263 -19.37 -23.53 -19.44
CA PHE A 263 -20.61 -23.08 -20.04
C PHE A 263 -21.64 -24.20 -19.92
N ARG A 264 -22.89 -23.88 -19.57
CA ARG A 264 -23.93 -24.89 -19.37
C ARG A 264 -25.33 -24.39 -19.74
N LEU A 265 -26.04 -25.20 -20.52
CA LEU A 265 -27.48 -25.04 -20.80
C LEU A 265 -28.16 -26.41 -20.66
N GLY A 266 -28.93 -26.60 -19.59
CA GLY A 266 -29.52 -27.92 -19.27
C GLY A 266 -28.42 -28.99 -19.06
N PHE A 267 -28.48 -30.07 -19.83
CA PHE A 267 -27.49 -31.16 -19.80
C PHE A 267 -26.24 -30.89 -20.66
N LEU A 268 -26.29 -29.90 -21.57
CA LEU A 268 -25.15 -29.55 -22.40
C LEU A 268 -24.16 -28.74 -21.57
N SER A 269 -22.89 -29.14 -21.59
CA SER A 269 -21.82 -28.36 -20.98
C SER A 269 -20.53 -28.44 -21.78
N GLU A 270 -19.86 -27.29 -21.90
CA GLU A 270 -18.58 -27.16 -22.59
C GLU A 270 -17.64 -26.31 -21.73
N THR A 271 -16.36 -26.66 -21.70
CA THR A 271 -15.34 -25.86 -20.99
C THR A 271 -14.38 -25.28 -22.01
N THR A 272 -14.27 -23.96 -22.05
CA THR A 272 -13.37 -23.26 -22.97
C THR A 272 -12.31 -22.46 -22.22
N VAL A 273 -11.21 -22.15 -22.91
CA VAL A 273 -10.10 -21.36 -22.35
C VAL A 273 -10.50 -19.89 -22.25
N CYS A 274 -10.06 -19.26 -21.17
CA CYS A 274 -10.22 -17.84 -20.91
C CYS A 274 -8.88 -17.20 -20.58
N ASN A 275 -8.71 -15.95 -20.99
CA ASN A 275 -7.57 -15.14 -20.61
C ASN A 275 -7.85 -13.65 -20.85
N MET A 276 -6.95 -12.80 -20.38
CA MET A 276 -7.00 -11.36 -20.65
C MET A 276 -6.71 -11.02 -22.11
N CYS A 277 -5.84 -11.80 -22.74
CA CYS A 277 -5.53 -11.74 -24.18
C CYS A 277 -5.75 -13.13 -24.76
N LEU A 278 -6.70 -13.25 -25.68
CA LEU A 278 -6.86 -14.45 -26.50
C LEU A 278 -6.76 -14.03 -27.97
N PRO A 279 -5.97 -14.74 -28.80
CA PRO A 279 -5.91 -14.49 -30.23
C PRO A 279 -7.30 -14.61 -30.89
N PRO A 280 -7.89 -13.51 -31.41
CA PRO A 280 -9.24 -13.54 -31.97
C PRO A 280 -9.30 -14.24 -33.35
N ASP A 281 -8.16 -14.35 -34.02
CA ASP A 281 -7.96 -15.05 -35.29
C ASP A 281 -8.05 -16.57 -35.14
N GLN A 282 -7.79 -17.11 -33.94
CA GLN A 282 -7.87 -18.55 -33.70
C GLN A 282 -9.31 -19.06 -33.59
N GLN A 283 -10.16 -18.41 -32.80
CA GLN A 283 -11.55 -18.79 -32.57
C GLN A 283 -12.41 -17.58 -32.17
N PRO A 284 -13.73 -17.58 -32.43
CA PRO A 284 -14.64 -16.55 -31.95
C PRO A 284 -14.56 -16.39 -30.42
N LEU A 285 -14.65 -15.16 -29.93
CA LEU A 285 -14.52 -14.84 -28.51
C LEU A 285 -15.85 -14.42 -27.88
N CYS A 286 -16.04 -14.84 -26.64
CA CYS A 286 -16.97 -14.23 -25.71
C CYS A 286 -16.26 -13.09 -24.97
N ASN A 287 -16.86 -11.89 -24.99
CA ASN A 287 -16.33 -10.69 -24.35
C ASN A 287 -17.00 -10.45 -22.99
N TYR A 288 -16.22 -10.51 -21.92
CA TYR A 288 -16.63 -10.22 -20.55
C TYR A 288 -15.86 -9.03 -19.97
N THR A 289 -15.46 -8.10 -20.83
CA THR A 289 -14.83 -6.85 -20.42
C THR A 289 -15.73 -6.13 -19.42
N ASP A 290 -15.12 -5.66 -18.33
CA ASP A 290 -15.86 -4.93 -17.31
C ASP A 290 -16.46 -3.65 -17.88
N LEU A 291 -17.76 -3.44 -17.68
CA LEU A 291 -18.47 -2.29 -18.24
C LEU A 291 -18.09 -0.96 -17.58
N TYR A 292 -17.60 -0.99 -16.33
CA TYR A 292 -17.26 0.22 -15.57
C TYR A 292 -15.82 0.66 -15.75
N THR A 293 -14.90 -0.30 -15.79
CA THR A 293 -13.46 -0.05 -15.83
C THR A 293 -12.82 -0.34 -17.18
N GLY A 294 -13.52 -1.04 -18.08
CA GLY A 294 -12.95 -1.50 -19.34
C GLY A 294 -11.92 -2.62 -19.17
N GLU A 295 -11.89 -3.28 -18.00
CA GLU A 295 -10.93 -4.35 -17.73
C GLU A 295 -11.23 -5.59 -18.58
N PRO A 296 -10.35 -5.94 -19.53
CA PRO A 296 -10.56 -7.00 -20.50
C PRO A 296 -10.61 -8.37 -19.85
N TRP A 297 -11.57 -9.18 -20.28
CA TRP A 297 -11.61 -10.60 -19.98
C TRP A 297 -12.34 -11.35 -21.08
N TYR A 298 -11.70 -12.34 -21.67
CA TYR A 298 -12.24 -13.07 -22.81
C TYR A 298 -12.22 -14.57 -22.57
N CYS A 299 -13.13 -15.29 -23.22
CA CYS A 299 -13.09 -16.73 -23.37
C CYS A 299 -13.31 -17.11 -24.83
N TYR A 300 -12.75 -18.23 -25.27
CA TYR A 300 -13.17 -18.81 -26.55
C TYR A 300 -14.65 -19.20 -26.47
N LYS A 301 -15.39 -18.90 -27.54
CA LYS A 301 -16.82 -19.20 -27.62
C LYS A 301 -17.02 -20.72 -27.70
N PRO A 302 -17.85 -21.31 -26.82
CA PRO A 302 -18.20 -22.73 -26.92
C PRO A 302 -18.91 -23.02 -28.26
N LYS A 303 -18.66 -24.20 -28.84
CA LYS A 303 -19.19 -24.58 -30.16
C LYS A 303 -20.71 -24.65 -30.18
N MET A 304 -21.32 -25.15 -29.10
CA MET A 304 -22.75 -25.44 -29.04
C MET A 304 -23.56 -24.52 -28.11
N LEU A 305 -22.89 -23.61 -27.39
CA LEU A 305 -23.52 -22.81 -26.34
C LEU A 305 -23.36 -21.30 -26.59
N SER A 306 -24.27 -20.50 -26.04
CA SER A 306 -24.11 -19.04 -26.03
C SER A 306 -23.08 -18.61 -24.99
N CYS A 307 -22.45 -17.45 -25.19
CA CYS A 307 -21.61 -16.80 -24.19
C CYS A 307 -22.35 -16.54 -22.86
N ASP A 308 -23.68 -16.34 -22.92
CA ASP A 308 -24.51 -16.06 -21.73
C ASP A 308 -24.65 -17.26 -20.80
N THR A 309 -24.25 -18.45 -21.24
CA THR A 309 -24.34 -19.70 -20.47
C THR A 309 -23.13 -19.93 -19.56
N ARG A 310 -22.26 -18.92 -19.40
CA ARG A 310 -21.04 -18.99 -18.58
C ARG A 310 -21.37 -19.14 -17.09
N ILE A 311 -20.95 -20.25 -16.49
CA ILE A 311 -21.22 -20.58 -15.09
C ILE A 311 -20.14 -20.05 -14.15
N ASN A 312 -18.87 -20.22 -14.51
CA ASN A 312 -17.77 -19.99 -13.59
C ASN A 312 -16.49 -19.51 -14.30
N HIS A 313 -15.44 -19.39 -13.49
CA HIS A 313 -14.05 -19.17 -13.86
C HIS A 313 -13.17 -20.09 -13.01
N ALA A 314 -12.12 -20.63 -13.60
CA ALA A 314 -11.18 -21.52 -12.93
C ALA A 314 -9.77 -21.29 -13.45
N LYS A 315 -8.76 -21.41 -12.59
CA LYS A 315 -7.38 -21.63 -13.05
C LYS A 315 -7.33 -22.96 -13.80
N GLY A 316 -6.99 -22.91 -15.08
CA GLY A 316 -6.91 -24.08 -15.94
C GLY A 316 -5.64 -24.89 -15.74
N GLY A 317 -4.54 -24.24 -15.33
CA GLY A 317 -3.28 -24.90 -15.02
C GLY A 317 -2.06 -24.00 -15.26
N TYR A 318 -0.90 -24.65 -15.24
CA TYR A 318 0.40 -24.05 -15.49
C TYR A 318 1.05 -24.75 -16.69
N LEU A 319 1.50 -23.98 -17.69
CA LEU A 319 2.17 -24.53 -18.86
C LEU A 319 3.57 -25.01 -18.49
N LYS A 320 3.92 -26.26 -18.80
CA LYS A 320 5.24 -26.82 -18.52
C LYS A 320 6.23 -26.51 -19.66
N HIS A 321 7.51 -26.85 -19.45
CA HIS A 321 8.59 -26.71 -20.45
C HIS A 321 8.80 -25.26 -20.94
N LEU A 322 8.73 -24.30 -20.01
CA LEU A 322 8.90 -22.87 -20.30
C LEU A 322 10.35 -22.44 -20.51
N ILE A 323 11.28 -23.25 -20.01
CA ILE A 323 12.71 -22.96 -20.01
C ILE A 323 13.47 -24.19 -20.49
N THR A 324 14.66 -23.95 -21.04
CA THR A 324 15.56 -25.03 -21.47
C THR A 324 16.19 -25.75 -20.28
N ASN A 325 16.75 -26.95 -20.51
CA ASN A 325 17.51 -27.67 -19.48
C ASN A 325 18.71 -26.87 -18.95
N LYS A 326 19.30 -25.97 -19.75
CA LYS A 326 20.39 -25.10 -19.30
C LYS A 326 19.88 -23.98 -18.38
N GLU A 327 18.76 -23.36 -18.73
CA GLU A 327 18.13 -22.33 -17.91
C GLU A 327 17.57 -22.89 -16.60
N ALA A 328 17.10 -24.15 -16.61
CA ALA A 328 16.67 -24.85 -15.40
C ALA A 328 17.77 -24.88 -14.32
N LEU A 329 19.04 -24.86 -14.71
CA LEU A 329 20.16 -24.87 -13.77
C LEU A 329 20.31 -23.54 -13.00
N LEU A 330 19.67 -22.45 -13.47
CA LEU A 330 19.63 -21.15 -12.78
C LEU A 330 18.60 -21.10 -11.64
N PHE A 331 17.80 -22.17 -11.50
CA PHE A 331 16.68 -22.25 -10.59
C PHE A 331 16.77 -23.52 -9.71
N GLN A 332 17.96 -23.80 -9.19
CA GLN A 332 18.22 -24.98 -8.36
C GLN A 332 18.06 -24.67 -6.87
N SER A 333 17.12 -25.36 -6.23
CA SER A 333 16.94 -25.34 -4.77
C SER A 333 18.20 -25.86 -4.08
N GLY A 334 18.65 -25.15 -3.05
CA GLY A 334 19.88 -25.52 -2.32
C GLY A 334 21.19 -25.13 -3.01
N VAL A 335 21.12 -24.49 -4.20
CA VAL A 335 22.32 -24.10 -4.97
C VAL A 335 22.32 -22.61 -5.31
N ASN A 336 21.25 -22.09 -5.92
CA ASN A 336 21.20 -20.68 -6.36
C ASN A 336 19.82 -20.00 -6.20
N ILE A 337 18.84 -20.69 -5.61
CA ILE A 337 17.59 -20.07 -5.15
C ILE A 337 17.62 -19.97 -3.62
N LYS A 338 17.40 -18.76 -3.09
CA LYS A 338 17.24 -18.50 -1.65
C LYS A 338 18.41 -19.04 -0.82
N ILE A 339 19.64 -18.79 -1.25
CA ILE A 339 20.85 -19.25 -0.58
C ILE A 339 21.54 -18.10 0.13
N GLN A 340 21.96 -18.35 1.37
CA GLN A 340 22.70 -17.39 2.17
C GLN A 340 24.13 -17.22 1.62
N ILE A 341 24.60 -15.98 1.58
CA ILE A 341 25.99 -15.63 1.24
C ILE A 341 26.79 -15.63 2.53
N HIS A 342 27.98 -16.24 2.52
CA HIS A 342 28.81 -16.35 3.71
C HIS A 342 29.58 -15.05 4.01
N ALA A 343 29.84 -14.79 5.29
CA ALA A 343 30.71 -13.69 5.69
C ALA A 343 32.19 -14.06 5.44
N SER A 344 32.99 -13.10 4.98
CA SER A 344 34.45 -13.25 4.92
C SER A 344 35.13 -13.01 6.29
N GLY A 345 34.39 -12.54 7.28
CA GLY A 345 34.86 -12.15 8.60
C GLY A 345 33.74 -12.23 9.65
N PRO A 346 33.76 -11.40 10.71
CA PRO A 346 32.69 -11.40 11.70
C PRO A 346 31.32 -11.11 11.07
N GLU A 347 30.38 -12.02 11.24
CA GLU A 347 28.98 -11.88 10.82
C GLU A 347 28.07 -11.32 11.93
N ARG A 348 28.63 -11.18 13.15
CA ARG A 348 27.96 -10.70 14.35
C ARG A 348 28.62 -9.44 14.87
N ILE A 349 27.79 -8.46 15.23
CA ILE A 349 28.18 -7.27 15.98
C ILE A 349 27.49 -7.24 17.35
N ASN A 350 28.05 -6.46 18.28
CA ASN A 350 27.40 -6.14 19.54
C ASN A 350 27.01 -4.66 19.54
N VAL A 351 25.71 -4.38 19.69
CA VAL A 351 25.18 -3.02 19.68
C VAL A 351 25.06 -2.50 21.11
N LEU A 352 25.69 -1.37 21.38
CA LEU A 352 25.71 -0.67 22.66
C LEU A 352 24.54 0.33 22.76
N PRO A 353 24.19 0.76 23.98
CA PRO A 353 23.22 1.84 24.19
C PRO A 353 23.60 3.11 23.41
N GLN A 354 22.58 3.90 23.04
CA GLN A 354 22.75 5.18 22.37
C GLN A 354 23.67 6.10 23.18
N ARG A 355 24.53 6.87 22.50
CA ARG A 355 25.47 7.81 23.14
C ARG A 355 24.69 8.93 23.85
N LYS A 356 25.03 9.21 25.11
CA LYS A 356 24.36 10.23 25.94
C LYS A 356 24.42 11.64 25.33
N ASP A 357 25.46 11.93 24.54
CA ASP A 357 25.65 13.26 23.93
C ASP A 357 24.68 13.54 22.77
N LYS A 358 24.03 12.52 22.19
CA LYS A 358 23.01 12.67 21.13
C LYS A 358 21.59 12.93 21.67
N ILE A 359 21.39 12.89 23.00
CA ILE A 359 20.05 13.09 23.61
C ILE A 359 19.55 14.53 23.43
N ASN A 360 20.45 15.50 23.22
CA ASN A 360 20.12 16.93 23.23
C ASN A 360 19.93 17.59 21.84
N GLU A 361 20.14 16.89 20.72
CA GLU A 361 20.05 17.49 19.37
C GLU A 361 18.90 16.95 18.49
N GLU A 362 18.25 15.84 18.86
CA GLU A 362 17.14 15.26 18.06
C GLU A 362 15.75 15.64 18.61
N SER A 363 15.48 16.96 18.68
CA SER A 363 14.10 17.48 18.57
C SER A 363 13.84 18.10 17.19
N SER A 364 14.82 18.06 16.28
CA SER A 364 14.65 18.50 14.90
C SER A 364 14.30 17.33 13.99
N SER A 365 13.20 17.48 13.28
CA SER A 365 12.62 16.55 12.32
C SER A 365 13.66 15.82 11.45
N ILE A 366 13.91 14.54 11.75
CA ILE A 366 14.46 13.61 10.77
C ILE A 366 13.40 13.51 9.67
N LYS A 367 13.61 14.21 8.55
CA LYS A 367 12.89 13.88 7.33
C LYS A 367 13.17 12.39 7.08
N PRO A 368 12.16 11.51 6.99
CA PRO A 368 12.42 10.12 6.68
C PRO A 368 13.16 10.08 5.36
N ASP A 369 14.41 9.66 5.41
CA ASP A 369 15.18 9.35 4.23
C ASP A 369 14.36 8.28 3.47
N PRO A 370 14.28 8.30 2.13
CA PRO A 370 13.57 7.27 1.34
C PRO A 370 14.13 5.84 1.51
N VAL A 371 15.04 5.66 2.47
CA VAL A 371 15.95 4.55 2.73
C VAL A 371 15.62 3.87 4.07
N SER A 372 14.80 4.49 4.94
CA SER A 372 14.48 3.93 6.25
C SER A 372 13.47 2.78 6.17
N PRO A 373 13.68 1.67 6.91
CA PRO A 373 12.69 0.58 6.98
C PRO A 373 11.39 1.07 7.63
N SER A 374 10.27 0.38 7.33
CA SER A 374 8.96 0.72 7.88
C SER A 374 8.82 0.36 9.37
N GLY A 375 9.64 -0.57 9.85
CA GLY A 375 9.67 -1.01 11.24
C GLY A 375 10.70 -2.11 11.48
N TYR A 376 10.67 -2.67 12.68
CA TYR A 376 11.51 -3.79 13.09
C TYR A 376 10.81 -4.66 14.12
N TYR A 377 11.21 -5.92 14.25
CA TYR A 377 10.81 -6.77 15.37
C TYR A 377 11.71 -6.57 16.58
N TYR A 378 11.10 -6.66 17.76
CA TYR A 378 11.78 -6.90 19.02
C TYR A 378 10.83 -7.75 19.88
N GLU A 379 11.29 -8.89 20.41
CA GLU A 379 10.45 -9.84 21.15
C GLU A 379 9.22 -10.31 20.34
N ASP A 380 9.40 -10.62 19.05
CA ASP A 380 8.30 -10.98 18.11
C ASP A 380 7.23 -9.89 17.90
N MET A 381 7.46 -8.67 18.37
CA MET A 381 6.55 -7.54 18.20
C MET A 381 7.08 -6.54 17.17
N TRP A 382 6.26 -6.22 16.17
CA TRP A 382 6.59 -5.21 15.18
C TRP A 382 6.49 -3.80 15.77
N ARG A 383 7.55 -3.01 15.58
CA ARG A 383 7.69 -1.63 16.04
C ARG A 383 7.85 -0.72 14.83
N PRO A 384 6.80 0.03 14.44
CA PRO A 384 6.87 0.96 13.30
C PRO A 384 7.80 2.13 13.58
N LEU A 385 8.54 2.58 12.57
CA LEU A 385 9.50 3.70 12.69
C LEU A 385 8.94 5.05 12.26
N ASN A 386 7.74 5.09 11.69
CA ASN A 386 7.07 6.31 11.22
C ASN A 386 6.32 7.08 12.33
N GLY A 387 6.63 6.82 13.60
CA GLY A 387 5.92 7.41 14.75
C GLY A 387 4.54 6.82 15.02
N PHE A 388 4.12 5.79 14.28
CA PHE A 388 2.86 5.09 14.54
C PHE A 388 2.98 4.19 15.77
N THR A 389 2.15 4.44 16.78
CA THR A 389 2.09 3.61 17.98
C THR A 389 1.27 2.36 17.71
N MET A 390 1.91 1.20 17.65
CA MET A 390 1.23 -0.09 17.57
C MET A 390 0.78 -0.54 18.96
N ARG A 391 -0.49 -0.93 19.07
CA ARG A 391 -1.08 -1.63 20.22
C ARG A 391 -1.15 -3.12 19.94
N GLN A 392 -1.14 -3.92 21.00
CA GLN A 392 -1.31 -5.36 20.91
C GLN A 392 -2.76 -5.76 21.16
N PHE A 393 -3.29 -6.63 20.30
CA PHE A 393 -4.64 -7.18 20.41
C PHE A 393 -4.55 -8.68 20.64
N SER A 394 -4.01 -9.06 21.81
CA SER A 394 -3.88 -10.47 22.19
C SER A 394 -5.20 -11.08 22.69
N GLU A 395 -6.09 -10.25 23.25
CA GLU A 395 -7.39 -10.66 23.79
C GLU A 395 -8.53 -10.39 22.81
N SER A 396 -9.45 -11.35 22.67
CA SER A 396 -10.63 -11.22 21.79
C SER A 396 -11.49 -10.00 22.15
N SER A 397 -11.61 -9.68 23.45
CA SER A 397 -12.37 -8.53 23.96
C SER A 397 -11.87 -7.19 23.43
N ALA A 398 -10.54 -7.02 23.30
CA ALA A 398 -9.95 -5.80 22.75
C ALA A 398 -10.26 -5.64 21.25
N ILE A 399 -10.28 -6.75 20.51
CA ILE A 399 -10.65 -6.78 19.10
C ILE A 399 -12.12 -6.43 18.92
N ILE A 400 -13.00 -7.06 19.71
CA ILE A 400 -14.44 -6.76 19.73
C ILE A 400 -14.69 -5.29 20.04
N GLN A 401 -14.04 -4.75 21.07
CA GLN A 401 -14.19 -3.35 21.45
C GLN A 401 -13.75 -2.41 20.33
N CYS A 402 -12.65 -2.72 19.63
CA CYS A 402 -12.19 -1.95 18.49
C CYS A 402 -13.17 -2.02 17.30
N LEU A 403 -13.64 -3.21 16.96
CA LEU A 403 -14.47 -3.44 15.78
C LEU A 403 -15.97 -3.21 16.04
N LYS A 404 -16.39 -2.90 17.26
CA LYS A 404 -17.79 -2.63 17.62
C LYS A 404 -18.43 -1.63 16.67
N ASN A 405 -19.62 -1.98 16.16
CA ASN A 405 -20.38 -1.22 15.16
C ASN A 405 -19.69 -1.04 13.80
N LYS A 406 -18.65 -1.83 13.46
CA LYS A 406 -17.91 -1.68 12.20
C LYS A 406 -18.21 -2.80 11.20
N VAL A 407 -18.10 -2.44 9.92
CA VAL A 407 -18.09 -3.36 8.79
C VAL A 407 -16.69 -3.38 8.19
N VAL A 408 -16.02 -4.53 8.22
CA VAL A 408 -14.70 -4.72 7.63
C VAL A 408 -14.86 -5.44 6.29
N ASN A 409 -14.51 -4.76 5.21
CA ASN A 409 -14.60 -5.27 3.84
C ASN A 409 -13.19 -5.58 3.33
N MET A 410 -12.87 -6.87 3.20
CA MET A 410 -11.59 -7.36 2.72
C MET A 410 -11.70 -7.80 1.27
N TYR A 411 -10.90 -7.21 0.39
CA TYR A 411 -10.88 -7.51 -1.04
C TYR A 411 -9.48 -7.90 -1.49
N GLY A 412 -9.36 -9.02 -2.18
CA GLY A 412 -8.02 -9.42 -2.62
C GLY A 412 -7.81 -10.85 -3.02
N ASP A 413 -6.57 -11.30 -2.82
CA ASP A 413 -6.15 -12.68 -3.01
C ASP A 413 -6.21 -13.48 -1.70
N SER A 414 -5.65 -14.69 -1.72
CA SER A 414 -5.66 -15.59 -0.57
C SER A 414 -4.92 -15.01 0.64
N THR A 415 -4.05 -14.02 0.45
CA THR A 415 -3.28 -13.43 1.56
C THR A 415 -4.18 -12.61 2.47
N VAL A 416 -5.12 -11.81 1.97
CA VAL A 416 -6.10 -11.10 2.83
C VAL A 416 -7.21 -12.04 3.32
N ARG A 417 -7.51 -13.13 2.60
CA ARG A 417 -8.38 -14.20 3.15
C ARG A 417 -7.84 -14.73 4.48
N GLN A 418 -6.53 -14.84 4.62
CA GLN A 418 -5.88 -15.26 5.85
C GLN A 418 -6.20 -14.34 7.03
N TRP A 419 -6.39 -13.04 6.81
CA TRP A 419 -6.79 -12.10 7.88
C TRP A 419 -8.22 -12.36 8.34
N PHE A 420 -9.14 -12.62 7.40
CA PHE A 420 -10.50 -13.06 7.73
C PHE A 420 -10.49 -14.34 8.58
N GLU A 421 -9.68 -15.32 8.18
CA GLU A 421 -9.51 -16.59 8.91
C GLU A 421 -8.89 -16.38 10.30
N TYR A 422 -7.94 -15.46 10.43
CA TYR A 422 -7.35 -15.09 11.70
C TYR A 422 -8.38 -14.51 12.66
N PHE A 423 -9.21 -13.55 12.21
CA PHE A 423 -10.25 -12.95 13.05
C PHE A 423 -11.25 -13.97 13.59
N ILE A 424 -11.79 -14.84 12.73
CA ILE A 424 -12.78 -15.84 13.17
C ILE A 424 -12.16 -16.96 14.02
N GLY A 425 -10.84 -17.17 13.92
CA GLY A 425 -10.12 -18.11 14.78
C GLY A 425 -9.86 -17.55 16.18
N LEU A 426 -9.66 -16.23 16.28
CA LEU A 426 -9.31 -15.56 17.53
C LEU A 426 -10.53 -15.00 18.30
N VAL A 427 -11.63 -14.67 17.63
CA VAL A 427 -12.82 -14.06 18.22
C VAL A 427 -14.01 -15.03 18.10
N PRO A 428 -14.34 -15.78 19.17
CA PRO A 428 -15.41 -16.78 19.14
C PRO A 428 -16.81 -16.22 18.81
N GLU A 429 -17.06 -14.96 19.12
CA GLU A 429 -18.33 -14.25 18.88
C GLU A 429 -18.60 -14.00 17.39
N LEU A 430 -17.54 -13.94 16.57
CA LEU A 430 -17.66 -13.80 15.12
C LEU A 430 -18.07 -15.13 14.48
N LYS A 431 -19.37 -15.32 14.29
CA LYS A 431 -19.92 -16.54 13.68
C LYS A 431 -19.89 -16.43 12.16
N LYS A 432 -19.14 -17.34 11.52
CA LYS A 432 -19.12 -17.45 10.06
C LYS A 432 -20.50 -17.86 9.53
N PHE A 433 -21.05 -17.05 8.62
CA PHE A 433 -22.28 -17.38 7.92
C PHE A 433 -21.95 -18.28 6.71
N ASN A 434 -22.70 -19.38 6.56
CA ASN A 434 -22.47 -20.31 5.45
C ASN A 434 -23.11 -19.79 4.16
N LEU A 435 -22.31 -19.13 3.33
CA LEU A 435 -22.70 -18.68 1.98
C LEU A 435 -22.58 -19.78 0.91
N HIS A 436 -22.42 -21.05 1.31
CA HIS A 436 -22.17 -22.20 0.43
C HIS A 436 -20.98 -21.98 -0.54
N SER A 437 -20.04 -21.14 -0.12
CA SER A 437 -18.88 -20.73 -0.91
C SER A 437 -17.69 -21.67 -0.65
N PRO A 438 -16.88 -22.02 -1.68
CA PRO A 438 -15.72 -22.89 -1.49
C PRO A 438 -14.73 -22.30 -0.48
N LYS A 439 -14.17 -23.17 0.38
CA LYS A 439 -13.31 -22.80 1.53
C LYS A 439 -12.12 -21.90 1.18
N ASN A 440 -11.54 -22.02 -0.02
CA ASN A 440 -10.35 -21.26 -0.41
C ASN A 440 -10.65 -20.10 -1.39
N VAL A 441 -11.93 -19.83 -1.68
CA VAL A 441 -12.35 -18.88 -2.73
C VAL A 441 -13.07 -17.67 -2.14
N GLY A 442 -14.09 -17.90 -1.30
CA GLY A 442 -15.06 -16.86 -0.91
C GLY A 442 -16.27 -16.78 -1.86
N PRO A 443 -17.16 -15.80 -1.67
CA PRO A 443 -17.15 -14.79 -0.61
C PRO A 443 -17.33 -15.41 0.79
N PHE A 444 -16.81 -14.75 1.82
CA PHE A 444 -17.09 -15.09 3.22
C PHE A 444 -17.71 -13.94 3.96
N MET A 445 -18.50 -14.31 4.96
CA MET A 445 -19.12 -13.39 5.89
C MET A 445 -19.04 -13.98 7.30
N ALA A 446 -18.72 -13.15 8.29
CA ALA A 446 -18.84 -13.49 9.69
C ALA A 446 -19.49 -12.33 10.45
N VAL A 447 -20.35 -12.66 11.41
CA VAL A 447 -21.20 -11.70 12.12
C VAL A 447 -21.07 -11.92 13.62
N ASP A 448 -20.86 -10.83 14.34
CA ASP A 448 -21.13 -10.72 15.78
C ASP A 448 -22.32 -9.76 15.92
N SER A 449 -23.50 -10.33 16.15
CA SER A 449 -24.74 -9.56 16.27
C SER A 449 -24.82 -8.77 17.58
N THR A 450 -24.13 -9.21 18.62
CA THR A 450 -24.15 -8.56 19.94
C THR A 450 -23.41 -7.23 19.90
N HIS A 451 -22.29 -7.20 19.19
CA HIS A 451 -21.45 -6.00 19.07
C HIS A 451 -21.58 -5.29 17.72
N ASN A 452 -22.51 -5.76 16.87
CA ASN A 452 -22.78 -5.20 15.55
C ASN A 452 -21.52 -5.14 14.67
N ILE A 453 -20.81 -6.26 14.57
CA ILE A 453 -19.57 -6.41 13.78
C ILE A 453 -19.86 -7.29 12.58
N LEU A 454 -19.45 -6.83 11.40
CA LEU A 454 -19.59 -7.58 10.16
C LEU A 454 -18.24 -7.67 9.44
N LEU A 455 -17.71 -8.88 9.30
CA LEU A 455 -16.54 -9.15 8.46
C LEU A 455 -16.98 -9.72 7.12
N LYS A 456 -16.39 -9.21 6.04
CA LYS A 456 -16.58 -9.72 4.69
C LYS A 456 -15.23 -9.94 4.02
N TYR A 457 -15.11 -11.06 3.32
CA TYR A 457 -14.01 -11.30 2.40
C TYR A 457 -14.55 -11.62 1.00
N ARG A 458 -13.95 -11.00 -0.02
CA ARG A 458 -14.23 -11.26 -1.43
C ARG A 458 -12.93 -11.36 -2.20
N CYS A 459 -12.84 -12.35 -3.09
CA CYS A 459 -11.70 -12.45 -3.98
C CYS A 459 -11.76 -11.34 -5.05
N HIS A 460 -10.60 -10.89 -5.55
CA HIS A 460 -10.56 -9.94 -6.65
C HIS A 460 -11.02 -10.57 -7.97
N GLY A 461 -11.50 -9.74 -8.90
CA GLY A 461 -11.86 -10.18 -10.26
C GLY A 461 -10.67 -10.71 -11.07
N PRO A 462 -10.89 -11.25 -12.28
CA PRO A 462 -9.84 -11.86 -13.09
C PRO A 462 -8.61 -10.93 -13.33
N PRO A 463 -7.38 -11.48 -13.40
CA PRO A 463 -7.01 -12.90 -13.38
C PRO A 463 -6.88 -13.44 -11.94
N ILE A 464 -7.89 -14.15 -11.44
CA ILE A 464 -7.85 -14.82 -10.13
C ILE A 464 -7.41 -16.28 -10.33
N ARG A 465 -6.38 -16.74 -9.59
CA ARG A 465 -5.79 -18.09 -9.79
C ARG A 465 -6.40 -19.18 -8.91
N PHE A 466 -7.64 -18.99 -8.49
CA PHE A 466 -8.36 -19.96 -7.67
C PHE A 466 -8.93 -21.12 -8.49
N SER A 467 -9.28 -22.22 -7.81
CA SER A 467 -9.76 -23.45 -8.46
C SER A 467 -11.08 -23.23 -9.20
N THR A 468 -12.10 -22.68 -8.56
CA THR A 468 -13.37 -22.33 -9.20
C THR A 468 -14.03 -21.16 -8.48
N VAL A 469 -14.38 -20.12 -9.23
CA VAL A 469 -15.12 -18.93 -8.78
C VAL A 469 -16.35 -18.79 -9.66
N MET A 470 -17.53 -18.63 -9.07
CA MET A 470 -18.75 -18.43 -9.83
C MET A 470 -18.70 -17.09 -10.59
N SER A 471 -19.26 -17.03 -11.80
CA SER A 471 -19.17 -15.83 -12.65
C SER A 471 -19.73 -14.57 -11.98
N ASN A 472 -20.79 -14.71 -11.17
CA ASN A 472 -21.42 -13.61 -10.41
C ASN A 472 -20.56 -13.10 -9.23
N GLU A 473 -19.55 -13.87 -8.81
CA GLU A 473 -18.60 -13.52 -7.77
C GLU A 473 -17.28 -12.94 -8.32
N LEU A 474 -17.10 -12.91 -9.66
CA LEU A 474 -15.94 -12.30 -10.34
C LEU A 474 -16.01 -10.78 -10.38
N ARG A 475 -16.07 -10.16 -9.20
CA ARG A 475 -16.26 -8.73 -9.06
C ARG A 475 -14.94 -8.00 -8.93
N TYR A 476 -14.76 -6.92 -9.68
CA TYR A 476 -13.58 -6.09 -9.58
C TYR A 476 -13.63 -5.22 -8.32
N ILE A 477 -12.48 -5.06 -7.66
CA ILE A 477 -12.36 -4.30 -6.42
C ILE A 477 -12.88 -2.88 -6.59
N SER A 478 -12.55 -2.21 -7.71
CA SER A 478 -13.04 -0.85 -8.02
C SER A 478 -14.57 -0.76 -7.99
N ASN A 479 -15.26 -1.75 -8.56
CA ASN A 479 -16.72 -1.75 -8.67
C ASN A 479 -17.35 -1.97 -7.29
N GLU A 480 -16.77 -2.86 -6.50
CA GLU A 480 -17.20 -3.08 -5.12
C GLU A 480 -16.97 -1.83 -4.27
N LEU A 481 -15.82 -1.16 -4.43
CA LEU A 481 -15.52 0.09 -3.73
C LEU A 481 -16.50 1.20 -4.10
N ASP A 482 -16.88 1.36 -5.37
CA ASP A 482 -17.87 2.36 -5.80
C ASP A 482 -19.26 2.09 -5.23
N GLY A 483 -19.60 0.83 -4.96
CA GLY A 483 -20.85 0.43 -4.32
C GLY A 483 -20.91 0.62 -2.80
N LEU A 484 -19.79 0.96 -2.13
CA LEU A 484 -19.77 1.16 -0.69
C LEU A 484 -20.30 2.54 -0.28
N SER A 485 -21.17 2.59 0.73
CA SER A 485 -21.55 3.85 1.37
C SER A 485 -20.35 4.56 2.04
N GLY A 486 -19.41 3.79 2.59
CA GLY A 486 -18.25 4.31 3.34
C GLY A 486 -18.60 4.77 4.76
N GLY A 487 -17.77 5.63 5.32
CA GLY A 487 -18.01 6.33 6.59
C GLY A 487 -17.19 5.79 7.77
N PRO A 488 -17.35 6.40 8.97
CA PRO A 488 -16.53 6.12 10.17
C PRO A 488 -16.57 4.66 10.67
N ASN A 489 -17.62 3.94 10.28
CA ASN A 489 -17.84 2.53 10.65
C ASN A 489 -17.40 1.56 9.54
N THR A 490 -16.89 2.05 8.41
CA THR A 490 -16.45 1.22 7.30
C THR A 490 -14.93 1.11 7.30
N VAL A 491 -14.44 -0.12 7.31
CA VAL A 491 -13.02 -0.46 7.11
C VAL A 491 -12.89 -1.20 5.78
N VAL A 492 -11.94 -0.79 4.96
CA VAL A 492 -11.59 -1.42 3.69
C VAL A 492 -10.18 -1.95 3.80
N VAL A 493 -9.98 -3.22 3.48
CA VAL A 493 -8.66 -3.88 3.46
C VAL A 493 -8.41 -4.45 2.07
N LEU A 494 -7.28 -4.08 1.47
CA LEU A 494 -6.90 -4.49 0.11
C LEU A 494 -5.61 -5.31 0.15
N SER A 495 -5.57 -6.44 -0.57
CA SER A 495 -4.33 -7.17 -0.89
C SER A 495 -4.44 -7.77 -2.28
N ILE A 496 -3.66 -7.28 -3.24
CA ILE A 496 -3.79 -7.69 -4.64
C ILE A 496 -2.41 -7.79 -5.27
N TRP A 497 -1.83 -8.98 -5.36
CA TRP A 497 -0.52 -9.12 -6.03
C TRP A 497 -0.25 -10.56 -6.48
N ALA A 498 -0.65 -11.56 -5.69
CA ALA A 498 -0.21 -12.96 -5.85
C ALA A 498 -0.64 -13.59 -7.18
N HIS A 499 -1.63 -13.01 -7.86
CA HIS A 499 -2.17 -13.52 -9.12
C HIS A 499 -1.70 -12.76 -10.37
N PHE A 500 -0.93 -11.67 -10.20
CA PHE A 500 -0.47 -10.80 -11.29
C PHE A 500 0.96 -11.09 -11.73
N SER A 501 1.73 -11.87 -10.97
CA SER A 501 3.16 -12.15 -11.18
C SER A 501 3.58 -12.63 -12.57
N THR A 502 2.69 -13.26 -13.35
CA THR A 502 3.02 -13.76 -14.69
C THR A 502 2.65 -12.81 -15.81
N PHE A 503 1.88 -11.76 -15.52
CA PHE A 503 1.43 -10.79 -16.50
C PHE A 503 2.42 -9.62 -16.61
N PRO A 504 2.45 -8.92 -17.76
CA PRO A 504 3.15 -7.64 -17.86
C PRO A 504 2.70 -6.67 -16.75
N VAL A 505 3.62 -5.86 -16.24
CA VAL A 505 3.38 -5.02 -15.05
C VAL A 505 2.34 -3.94 -15.35
N GLU A 506 2.20 -3.52 -16.59
CA GLU A 506 1.19 -2.61 -17.13
C GLU A 506 -0.23 -3.06 -16.77
N VAL A 507 -0.49 -4.38 -16.81
CA VAL A 507 -1.78 -4.95 -16.39
C VAL A 507 -2.07 -4.65 -14.93
N TYR A 508 -1.04 -4.75 -14.10
CA TYR A 508 -1.15 -4.48 -12.67
C TYR A 508 -1.24 -2.98 -12.38
N ILE A 509 -0.46 -2.14 -13.09
CA ILE A 509 -0.57 -0.68 -13.02
C ILE A 509 -1.99 -0.22 -13.34
N ARG A 510 -2.56 -0.69 -14.47
CA ARG A 510 -3.95 -0.39 -14.84
C ARG A 510 -4.93 -0.82 -13.74
N ARG A 511 -4.78 -2.05 -13.24
CA ARG A 511 -5.62 -2.57 -12.14
C ARG A 511 -5.59 -1.66 -10.92
N LEU A 512 -4.40 -1.30 -10.45
CA LEU A 512 -4.26 -0.45 -9.28
C LEU A 512 -4.77 0.96 -9.52
N ARG A 513 -4.62 1.51 -10.75
CA ARG A 513 -5.15 2.82 -11.11
C ARG A 513 -6.67 2.88 -10.98
N HIS A 514 -7.38 1.85 -11.43
CA HIS A 514 -8.84 1.77 -11.25
C HIS A 514 -9.23 1.70 -9.76
N ILE A 515 -8.50 0.91 -8.97
CA ILE A 515 -8.70 0.82 -7.51
C ILE A 515 -8.45 2.18 -6.85
N ARG A 516 -7.35 2.85 -7.21
CA ARG A 516 -6.99 4.18 -6.71
C ARG A 516 -8.08 5.21 -6.98
N ARG A 517 -8.58 5.27 -8.21
CA ARG A 517 -9.68 6.17 -8.60
C ARG A 517 -10.96 5.89 -7.79
N ALA A 518 -11.31 4.62 -7.58
CA ALA A 518 -12.46 4.25 -6.77
C ALA A 518 -12.28 4.61 -5.28
N LEU A 519 -11.07 4.44 -4.73
CA LEU A 519 -10.74 4.88 -3.37
C LEU A 519 -10.82 6.39 -3.21
N VAL A 520 -10.33 7.17 -4.19
CA VAL A 520 -10.47 8.63 -4.18
C VAL A 520 -11.96 9.01 -4.11
N ARG A 521 -12.81 8.45 -4.98
CA ARG A 521 -14.25 8.68 -4.92
C ARG A 521 -14.88 8.26 -3.59
N LEU A 522 -14.41 7.18 -2.98
CA LEU A 522 -14.89 6.69 -1.68
C LEU A 522 -14.53 7.64 -0.55
N LEU A 523 -13.28 8.12 -0.51
CA LEU A 523 -12.81 9.05 0.50
C LEU A 523 -13.39 10.45 0.30
N ASP A 524 -13.66 10.87 -0.94
CA ASP A 524 -14.32 12.14 -1.23
C ASP A 524 -15.76 12.18 -0.73
N ARG A 525 -16.52 11.09 -0.92
CA ARG A 525 -17.91 10.99 -0.46
C ARG A 525 -18.04 10.64 1.02
N ALA A 526 -17.07 9.92 1.57
CA ALA A 526 -17.12 9.39 2.93
C ALA A 526 -15.72 9.40 3.58
N PRO A 527 -15.20 10.58 3.96
CA PRO A 527 -13.81 10.76 4.42
C PRO A 527 -13.49 10.03 5.73
N GLY A 528 -14.50 9.62 6.50
CA GLY A 528 -14.31 8.80 7.71
C GLY A 528 -13.99 7.32 7.43
N THR A 529 -13.96 6.87 6.17
CA THR A 529 -13.66 5.48 5.82
C THR A 529 -12.20 5.15 6.12
N HIS A 530 -11.95 4.05 6.83
CA HIS A 530 -10.59 3.57 7.07
C HIS A 530 -10.17 2.67 5.91
N VAL A 531 -9.05 3.00 5.26
CA VAL A 531 -8.51 2.20 4.15
C VAL A 531 -7.13 1.67 4.53
N VAL A 532 -6.95 0.36 4.41
CA VAL A 532 -5.72 -0.35 4.70
C VAL A 532 -5.30 -1.16 3.47
N ILE A 533 -4.04 -1.03 3.07
CA ILE A 533 -3.44 -1.76 1.96
C ILE A 533 -2.35 -2.66 2.53
N ARG A 534 -2.45 -3.95 2.26
CA ARG A 534 -1.41 -4.93 2.55
C ARG A 534 -0.50 -5.05 1.34
N SER A 535 0.81 -4.92 1.59
CA SER A 535 1.86 -5.07 0.58
C SER A 535 2.10 -6.55 0.20
N ALA A 536 2.90 -6.82 -0.83
CA ALA A 536 3.33 -8.19 -1.13
C ALA A 536 4.24 -8.75 -0.01
N ASN A 537 4.44 -10.07 0.04
CA ASN A 537 5.39 -10.69 0.97
C ASN A 537 6.24 -11.78 0.30
N LEU A 538 7.38 -12.07 0.91
CA LEU A 538 8.28 -13.15 0.50
C LEU A 538 7.61 -14.53 0.64
N GLN A 539 8.03 -15.49 -0.17
CA GLN A 539 7.59 -16.87 -0.07
C GLN A 539 8.73 -17.89 -0.19
N ALA A 540 8.41 -19.16 0.11
CA ALA A 540 9.28 -20.27 -0.18
C ALA A 540 9.37 -20.46 -1.70
N LEU A 541 10.58 -20.64 -2.21
CA LEU A 541 10.84 -20.78 -3.64
C LEU A 541 11.49 -22.14 -3.93
N ASP A 542 11.00 -22.77 -4.98
CA ASP A 542 11.69 -23.83 -5.72
C ASP A 542 11.74 -23.43 -7.20
N GLN A 543 12.22 -24.33 -8.05
CA GLN A 543 12.24 -24.09 -9.49
C GLN A 543 10.87 -23.70 -10.05
N GLU A 544 9.82 -24.47 -9.73
CA GLU A 544 8.49 -24.25 -10.32
C GLU A 544 7.88 -22.94 -9.80
N VAL A 545 7.87 -22.74 -8.49
CA VAL A 545 7.33 -21.54 -7.85
C VAL A 545 8.05 -20.29 -8.36
N SER A 546 9.37 -20.34 -8.60
CA SER A 546 10.12 -19.21 -9.16
C SER A 546 9.58 -18.77 -10.53
N LEU A 547 9.17 -19.70 -11.40
CA LEU A 547 8.67 -19.34 -12.73
C LEU A 547 7.30 -18.67 -12.72
N TYR A 548 6.47 -18.95 -11.70
CA TYR A 548 5.10 -18.43 -11.62
C TYR A 548 4.89 -17.35 -10.57
N ASN A 549 5.57 -17.42 -9.43
CA ASN A 549 5.37 -16.56 -8.26
C ASN A 549 6.72 -16.16 -7.63
N SER A 550 7.77 -15.93 -8.42
CA SER A 550 9.05 -15.45 -7.88
C SER A 550 8.88 -14.22 -6.96
N ASP A 551 9.70 -14.15 -5.92
CA ASP A 551 9.80 -12.96 -5.08
C ASP A 551 10.30 -11.74 -5.86
N TRP A 552 11.04 -11.91 -6.96
CA TRP A 552 11.44 -10.79 -7.82
C TRP A 552 10.25 -10.15 -8.52
N TYR A 553 9.32 -10.96 -9.05
CA TYR A 553 8.06 -10.42 -9.57
C TYR A 553 7.28 -9.73 -8.46
N SER A 554 7.22 -10.36 -7.28
CA SER A 554 6.46 -9.85 -6.14
C SER A 554 7.00 -8.51 -5.65
N LEU A 555 8.33 -8.34 -5.62
CA LEU A 555 8.99 -7.07 -5.30
C LEU A 555 8.58 -5.97 -6.28
N GLN A 556 8.65 -6.23 -7.59
CA GLN A 556 8.28 -5.23 -8.59
C GLN A 556 6.81 -4.81 -8.47
N LEU A 557 5.90 -5.75 -8.20
CA LEU A 557 4.50 -5.42 -7.93
C LEU A 557 4.34 -4.61 -6.63
N ASP A 558 5.14 -4.92 -5.60
CA ASP A 558 5.13 -4.19 -4.33
C ASP A 558 5.60 -2.74 -4.48
N GLU A 559 6.67 -2.50 -5.25
CA GLU A 559 7.20 -1.17 -5.54
C GLU A 559 6.17 -0.32 -6.30
N VAL A 560 5.52 -0.89 -7.32
CA VAL A 560 4.43 -0.24 -8.05
C VAL A 560 3.24 0.07 -7.14
N LEU A 561 2.86 -0.86 -6.25
CA LEU A 561 1.77 -0.66 -5.28
C LEU A 561 2.08 0.54 -4.37
N ARG A 562 3.28 0.58 -3.80
CA ARG A 562 3.72 1.68 -2.93
C ARG A 562 3.70 3.02 -3.65
N ALA A 563 4.23 3.06 -4.87
CA ALA A 563 4.27 4.29 -5.66
C ALA A 563 2.86 4.76 -6.06
N MET A 564 1.97 3.84 -6.46
CA MET A 564 0.59 4.15 -6.87
C MET A 564 -0.23 4.80 -5.76
N PHE A 565 -0.09 4.32 -4.52
CA PHE A 565 -0.85 4.79 -3.37
C PHE A 565 -0.12 5.83 -2.51
N LYS A 566 1.09 6.23 -2.92
CA LYS A 566 1.88 7.25 -2.21
C LYS A 566 1.10 8.56 -2.08
N GLY A 567 1.05 9.10 -0.86
CA GLY A 567 0.38 10.38 -0.57
C GLY A 567 -1.14 10.28 -0.39
N MET A 568 -1.74 9.09 -0.55
CA MET A 568 -3.15 8.88 -0.18
C MET A 568 -3.30 8.66 1.32
N ASN A 569 -4.47 9.01 1.86
CA ASN A 569 -4.84 8.75 3.26
C ASN A 569 -5.20 7.27 3.46
N VAL A 570 -4.20 6.40 3.40
CA VAL A 570 -4.31 4.94 3.57
C VAL A 570 -3.21 4.45 4.50
N LEU A 571 -3.49 3.40 5.27
CA LEU A 571 -2.45 2.67 6.00
C LEU A 571 -1.82 1.62 5.08
N LEU A 572 -0.51 1.67 4.87
CA LEU A 572 0.23 0.57 4.25
C LEU A 572 0.77 -0.37 5.34
N VAL A 573 0.30 -1.62 5.36
CA VAL A 573 0.89 -2.70 6.16
C VAL A 573 1.97 -3.37 5.32
N ASP A 574 3.22 -3.14 5.71
CA ASP A 574 4.42 -3.57 4.99
C ASP A 574 4.73 -5.04 5.23
N ALA A 575 3.93 -5.91 4.61
CA ALA A 575 4.06 -7.35 4.74
C ALA A 575 5.39 -7.88 4.21
N TRP A 576 6.03 -7.15 3.28
CA TRP A 576 7.34 -7.49 2.75
C TRP A 576 8.40 -7.43 3.83
N GLN A 577 8.55 -6.28 4.47
CA GLN A 577 9.54 -6.11 5.53
C GLN A 577 9.19 -6.91 6.77
N MET A 578 7.90 -7.02 7.13
CA MET A 578 7.46 -7.86 8.25
C MET A 578 7.74 -9.35 8.04
N SER A 579 7.84 -9.82 6.80
CA SER A 579 8.20 -11.21 6.52
C SER A 579 9.71 -11.40 6.42
N LEU A 580 10.43 -10.44 5.81
CA LEU A 580 11.89 -10.47 5.68
C LEU A 580 12.61 -10.33 7.03
N ALA A 581 12.10 -9.47 7.92
CA ALA A 581 12.71 -9.21 9.21
C ALA A 581 12.50 -10.34 10.23
N HIS A 582 11.48 -11.19 10.04
CA HIS A 582 11.15 -12.25 10.99
C HIS A 582 12.06 -13.47 10.82
N HIS A 583 12.27 -14.24 11.89
CA HIS A 583 13.08 -15.46 11.88
C HIS A 583 12.35 -16.69 11.33
N LEU A 584 11.06 -16.59 11.01
CA LEU A 584 10.30 -17.73 10.53
C LEU A 584 10.43 -17.85 9.01
N PRO A 585 10.29 -19.05 8.44
CA PRO A 585 10.46 -19.25 7.01
C PRO A 585 9.54 -18.37 6.16
N HIS A 586 10.06 -17.87 5.03
CA HIS A 586 9.26 -17.18 4.04
C HIS A 586 8.14 -18.09 3.52
N ALA A 587 6.90 -17.59 3.49
CA ALA A 587 5.75 -18.34 3.01
C ALA A 587 4.71 -17.40 2.39
N LEU A 588 4.10 -17.81 1.27
CA LEU A 588 3.03 -17.05 0.62
C LEU A 588 1.90 -16.71 1.61
N HIS A 589 1.60 -17.66 2.50
CA HIS A 589 0.76 -17.49 3.67
C HIS A 589 1.63 -17.46 4.92
N PRO A 590 2.03 -16.28 5.43
CA PRO A 590 2.95 -16.17 6.56
C PRO A 590 2.40 -16.86 7.83
N PRO A 591 3.29 -17.35 8.72
CA PRO A 591 2.91 -17.90 10.01
C PRO A 591 2.05 -16.96 10.88
N PRO A 592 1.25 -17.52 11.83
CA PRO A 592 0.30 -16.74 12.63
C PRO A 592 0.88 -15.55 13.40
N VAL A 593 2.13 -15.62 13.88
CA VAL A 593 2.78 -14.51 14.61
C VAL A 593 2.99 -13.29 13.73
N ILE A 594 3.38 -13.49 12.47
CA ILE A 594 3.54 -12.40 11.49
C ILE A 594 2.17 -11.82 11.13
N VAL A 595 1.16 -12.69 10.91
CA VAL A 595 -0.22 -12.26 10.65
C VAL A 595 -0.78 -11.46 11.83
N LYS A 596 -0.54 -11.90 13.07
CA LYS A 596 -0.94 -11.19 14.29
C LYS A 596 -0.42 -9.75 14.27
N ASN A 597 0.88 -9.56 14.02
CA ASN A 597 1.47 -8.21 13.98
C ASN A 597 0.86 -7.34 12.88
N MET A 598 0.50 -7.92 11.72
CA MET A 598 -0.20 -7.19 10.66
C MET A 598 -1.61 -6.77 11.10
N ILE A 599 -2.33 -7.63 11.83
CA ILE A 599 -3.65 -7.34 12.39
C ILE A 599 -3.55 -6.30 13.50
N ASP A 600 -2.53 -6.37 14.36
CA ASP A 600 -2.25 -5.37 15.40
C ASP A 600 -2.05 -3.98 14.77
N MET A 601 -1.34 -3.90 13.64
CA MET A 601 -1.18 -2.66 12.88
C MET A 601 -2.50 -2.14 12.31
N LEU A 602 -3.32 -3.02 11.70
CA LEU A 602 -4.67 -2.69 11.22
C LEU A 602 -5.55 -2.14 12.35
N LEU A 603 -5.67 -2.86 13.46
CA LEU A 603 -6.56 -2.50 14.56
C LEU A 603 -6.08 -1.24 15.30
N SER A 604 -4.76 -1.02 15.39
CA SER A 604 -4.20 0.22 15.93
C SER A 604 -4.59 1.44 15.09
N TYR A 605 -4.67 1.28 13.77
CA TYR A 605 -5.07 2.35 12.86
C TYR A 605 -6.59 2.60 12.89
N VAL A 606 -7.39 1.54 12.93
CA VAL A 606 -8.86 1.63 12.99
C VAL A 606 -9.35 2.18 14.32
N CYS A 607 -8.57 1.96 15.39
CA CYS A 607 -8.91 2.34 16.76
C CYS A 607 -7.72 2.99 17.45
N PRO A 608 -7.40 4.27 17.17
CA PRO A 608 -6.32 4.96 17.85
C PRO A 608 -6.66 5.20 19.33
N GLU A 609 -5.66 5.22 20.20
CA GLU A 609 -5.84 5.69 21.57
C GLU A 609 -6.24 7.18 21.56
N LYS A 610 -7.27 7.53 22.33
CA LYS A 610 -7.57 8.94 22.59
C LYS A 610 -6.40 9.51 23.36
N LYS A 611 -5.57 10.36 22.73
CA LYS A 611 -4.65 11.23 23.46
C LYS A 611 -5.50 11.99 24.48
N LYS A 612 -5.25 11.79 25.79
CA LYS A 612 -5.78 12.68 26.81
C LYS A 612 -5.25 14.06 26.46
N SER A 613 -6.11 14.93 25.94
CA SER A 613 -5.82 16.35 25.81
C SER A 613 -5.38 16.81 27.20
N GLN A 614 -4.10 17.14 27.36
CA GLN A 614 -3.64 17.88 28.52
C GLN A 614 -4.46 19.17 28.52
N GLN A 615 -5.47 19.22 29.39
CA GLN A 615 -6.08 20.46 29.81
C GLN A 615 -4.97 21.22 30.54
N THR A 616 -4.32 22.12 29.83
CA THR A 616 -3.61 23.26 30.42
C THR A 616 -4.59 24.38 30.67
#